data_AF-A0A4S0IFK2-F1
#
_entry.id   AF-A0A4S0IFK2-F1
#
_cell.length_a   1.000
_cell.length_b   1.000
_cell.length_c   1.000
_cell.angle_alpha   90.00
_cell.angle_beta   90.00
_cell.angle_gamma   90.00
#
_symmetry.space_group_name_H-M   'P 1'
#
loop_
_entity.id
_entity.type
_entity.pdbx_description
1 polymer ?
#
loop_
_entity_poly.entity_id
_entity_poly.type
_entity_poly.pdbx_seq_one_letter_code
_entity_poly.pdbx_strand_id
1 'polypeptide(L)' 'MLPLIALFLAAFAFGTTEFVIAGVLPEVAQGLGVSVPTAGYLVSGYACGIAIGGPLLALATATVSRKALLVG' A
#
# COMPACT_ATOMS: atom_id res chain seq x y z
N MET A 1 -16.74 -12.98 15.27
CA MET A 1 -16.94 -11.78 14.41
C MET A 1 -15.77 -10.79 14.48
N LEU A 2 -15.13 -10.60 15.63
CA LEU A 2 -14.01 -9.65 15.79
C LEU A 2 -12.86 -9.80 14.76
N PRO A 3 -12.38 -11.02 14.41
CA PRO A 3 -11.32 -11.17 13.40
C PRO A 3 -11.77 -10.75 12.00
N LEU A 4 -13.05 -10.93 11.69
CA LEU A 4 -13.63 -10.58 10.39
C LEU A 4 -13.81 -9.07 10.25
N ILE A 5 -14.18 -8.40 11.35
CA ILE A 5 -14.25 -6.93 11.42
C ILE A 5 -12.84 -6.34 11.32
N ALA A 6 -11.86 -6.93 12.02
CA ALA A 6 -10.46 -6.49 11.90
C ALA A 6 -9.94 -6.66 10.46
N LEU A 7 -10.24 -7.78 9.81
CA LEU A 7 -9.89 -8.02 8.41
C LEU A 7 -10.59 -7.04 7.47
N PHE A 8 -11.88 -6.77 7.69
CA PHE A 8 -12.63 -5.79 6.93
C PHE A 8 -12.02 -4.39 7.06
N LEU A 9 -11.72 -3.94 8.28
CA LEU A 9 -11.11 -2.64 8.52
C LEU A 9 -9.72 -2.54 7.89
N ALA A 10 -8.91 -3.60 7.99
CA ALA A 10 -7.60 -3.65 7.35
C ALA A 10 -7.71 -3.56 5.82
N ALA A 11 -8.58 -4.37 5.22
CA ALA A 11 -8.81 -4.36 3.76
C ALA A 11 -9.41 -3.02 3.29
N PHE A 12 -10.33 -2.44 4.07
CA PHE A 12 -10.92 -1.14 3.78
C PHE A 12 -9.87 -0.03 3.84
N ALA A 13 -9.10 0.08 4.93
CA ALA A 13 -8.07 1.10 5.09
C ALA A 13 -6.98 0.99 4.02
N PHE A 14 -6.54 -0.23 3.71
CA PHE A 14 -5.57 -0.48 2.65
C PHE A 14 -6.14 -0.05 1.29
N GLY A 15 -7.35 -0.50 0.95
CA GLY A 15 -8.02 -0.10 -0.30
C GLY A 15 -8.22 1.40 -0.40
N THR A 16 -8.73 2.07 0.64
CA THR A 16 -8.91 3.53 0.64
C THR A 16 -7.59 4.24 0.37
N THR A 17 -6.50 3.84 1.01
CA THR A 17 -5.19 4.48 0.79
C THR A 17 -4.71 4.33 -0.65
N GLU A 18 -4.90 3.16 -1.25
CA GLU A 18 -4.47 2.89 -2.63
C GLU A 18 -5.33 3.57 -3.70
N PHE A 19 -6.63 3.74 -3.46
CA PHE A 19 -7.54 4.32 -4.45
C PHE A 19 -7.72 5.84 -4.30
N VAL A 20 -7.59 6.40 -3.09
CA VAL A 20 -7.76 7.85 -2.87
C VAL A 20 -6.68 8.66 -3.61
N ILE A 21 -5.46 8.12 -3.73
CA ILE A 21 -4.35 8.82 -4.40
C ILE A 21 -4.68 9.19 -5.85
N ALA A 22 -5.45 8.36 -6.56
CA ALA A 22 -5.86 8.65 -7.94
C ALA A 22 -6.82 9.85 -8.01
N GLY A 23 -7.63 10.05 -6.98
CA GLY A 23 -8.56 11.18 -6.86
C GLY A 23 -7.88 12.50 -6.48
N VAL A 24 -6.78 12.44 -5.73
CA VAL A 24 -6.02 13.63 -5.28
C VAL A 24 -4.72 13.87 -6.07
N LEU A 25 -4.47 13.08 -7.12
CA LEU A 25 -3.24 13.15 -7.91
C LEU A 25 -3.00 14.54 -8.52
N PRO A 26 -4.03 15.28 -9.01
CA PRO A 26 -3.86 16.65 -9.48
C PRO A 26 -3.35 17.61 -8.40
N GLU A 27 -3.87 17.51 -7.17
CA GLU A 27 -3.46 18.32 -6.02
C GLU A 27 -2.02 17.99 -5.59
N VAL A 28 -1.65 16.70 -5.62
CA VAL A 28 -0.27 16.26 -5.39
C VAL A 28 0.67 16.83 -6.44
N ALA A 29 0.29 16.78 -7.72
CA ALA A 29 1.08 17.35 -8.81
C ALA A 29 1.27 18.87 -8.63
N GLN A 30 0.21 19.58 -8.26
CA GLN A 30 0.26 21.01 -7.96
C GLN A 30 1.17 21.32 -6.76
N GLY A 31 1.06 20.56 -5.67
CA GLY A 31 1.89 20.74 -4.47
C GLY A 31 3.38 20.47 -4.71
N LEU A 32 3.71 19.58 -5.65
CA LEU A 32 5.07 19.27 -6.07
C LEU A 32 5.58 20.17 -7.22
N GLY A 33 4.72 21.00 -7.82
CA GLY A 33 5.08 21.85 -8.96
C GLY A 33 5.40 21.08 -10.24
N VAL A 34 4.84 19.88 -10.41
CA VAL A 34 5.08 19.00 -11.58
C VAL A 34 3.80 18.74 -12.37
N SER A 35 3.94 18.16 -13.56
CA SER A 35 2.78 17.74 -14.34
C SER A 35 2.08 16.50 -13.73
N VAL A 36 0.78 16.35 -13.97
CA VAL A 36 0.01 15.17 -13.50
C VAL A 36 0.61 13.84 -13.97
N PRO A 37 1.03 13.67 -15.25
CA PRO A 37 1.72 12.45 -15.67
C PRO A 37 3.01 12.17 -14.88
N THR A 38 3.77 13.22 -14.54
CA THR A 38 5.00 13.08 -13.72
C THR A 38 4.68 12.63 -12.31
N ALA A 39 3.64 13.20 -11.67
CA ALA A 39 3.18 12.76 -10.35
C ALA A 39 2.69 11.30 -10.38
N GLY A 40 2.17 10.84 -11.51
CA GLY A 40 1.78 9.44 -11.73
C GLY A 40 2.90 8.42 -11.51
N TYR A 41 4.18 8.81 -11.70
CA TYR A 41 5.31 7.93 -11.40
C TYR A 41 5.42 7.57 -9.92
N LEU A 42 4.87 8.37 -9.01
CA LEU A 42 4.80 8.01 -7.59
C LEU A 42 3.95 6.76 -7.38
N VAL A 43 2.82 6.67 -8.08
CA VAL A 43 1.93 5.50 -8.05
C VAL A 43 2.60 4.29 -8.68
N SER A 44 3.27 4.47 -9.84
CA SER A 44 4.01 3.38 -10.48
C SER A 44 5.16 2.86 -9.61
N GLY A 45 5.91 3.75 -8.97
CA GLY A 45 7.00 3.40 -8.06
C GLY A 45 6.49 2.60 -6.85
N TYR A 46 5.38 3.02 -6.25
CA TYR A 46 4.71 2.28 -5.18
C TYR A 46 4.27 0.89 -5.65
N ALA A 47 3.63 0.79 -6.82
CA ALA A 47 3.19 -0.48 -7.38
C ALA A 47 4.36 -1.45 -7.63
N CYS A 48 5.49 -0.96 -8.17
CA CYS A 48 6.72 -1.75 -8.29
C CYS A 48 7.25 -2.18 -6.93
N GLY A 49 7.23 -1.27 -5.95
CA GLY A 49 7.62 -1.55 -4.57
C GLY A 49 6.82 -2.69 -3.95
N ILE A 50 5.49 -2.70 -4.12
CA ILE A 50 4.62 -3.80 -3.65
C ILE A 50 4.88 -5.08 -4.44
N ALA A 51 4.94 -5.00 -5.76
CA ALA A 51 5.08 -6.16 -6.64
C ALA A 51 6.36 -6.96 -6.32
N ILE A 52 7.43 -6.27 -5.90
CA ILE A 52 8.70 -6.89 -5.52
C ILE A 52 8.75 -7.16 -4.01
N GLY A 53 8.42 -6.15 -3.21
CA GLY A 53 8.54 -6.19 -1.75
C GLY A 53 7.64 -7.24 -1.11
N GLY A 54 6.41 -7.44 -1.60
CA GLY A 54 5.47 -8.43 -1.09
C GLY A 54 6.03 -9.86 -1.15
N PRO A 55 6.40 -10.36 -2.35
CA PRO A 55 7.02 -11.68 -2.49
C PRO A 55 8.33 -11.81 -1.71
N LEU A 56 9.20 -10.78 -1.72
CA LEU A 56 10.47 -10.84 -0.99
C LEU A 56 10.27 -10.93 0.52
N LEU A 57 9.36 -10.12 1.09
CA LEU A 57 9.00 -10.21 2.51
C LEU A 57 8.39 -11.57 2.83
N ALA A 58 7.46 -12.05 2.00
CA ALA A 58 6.82 -13.36 2.21
C ALA A 58 7.85 -14.50 2.24
N LEU A 59 8.86 -14.46 1.37
CA LEU A 59 9.96 -15.42 1.36
C LEU A 59 10.86 -15.27 2.59
N ALA A 60 11.27 -14.03 2.92
CA ALA A 60 12.13 -13.74 4.06
C ALA A 60 11.50 -14.15 5.40
N THR A 61 10.18 -14.10 5.51
CA THR A 61 9.45 -14.45 6.73
C THR A 61 8.78 -15.82 6.68
N ALA A 62 9.07 -16.66 5.68
CA ALA A 62 8.35 -17.91 5.42
C ALA A 62 8.36 -18.89 6.61
N THR A 63 9.43 -18.87 7.42
CA THR A 63 9.60 -19.76 8.58
C THR A 63 9.24 -19.10 9.91
N VAL A 64 8.88 -17.81 9.92
CA VAL A 64 8.55 -17.06 11.13
C VAL A 64 7.09 -17.32 11.51
N SER A 65 6.81 -17.50 12.80
CA SER A 65 5.43 -17.72 13.25
C SER A 65 4.55 -16.51 12.93
N ARG A 66 3.36 -16.75 12.36
CA ARG A 66 2.42 -15.67 11.96
C ARG A 66 2.07 -14.72 13.11
N LYS A 67 1.98 -15.24 14.34
CA LYS A 67 1.71 -14.44 15.53
C LYS A 67 2.87 -13.49 15.83
N ALA A 68 4.12 -13.94 15.68
CA ALA A 68 5.29 -13.09 15.86
C ALA A 68 5.37 -11.99 14.77
N LEU A 69 4.99 -12.30 13.52
CA LEU A 69 4.96 -11.28 12.45
C LEU A 69 3.87 -10.22 12.63
N LEU A 70 2.77 -10.55 13.32
CA LEU A 70 1.65 -9.63 13.55
C LEU A 70 1.80 -8.77 14.81
N VAL A 71 2.61 -9.22 15.77
CA VAL A 71 2.72 -8.60 17.11
C VAL A 71 4.13 -8.09 17.40
N GLY A 72 5.14 -8.64 16.72
CA GLY A 72 6.55 -8.27 16.88
C GLY A 72 6.94 -7.02 16.10
#